data_AF-A0A958XZ68-F1
#
_entry.id   AF-A0A958XZ68-F1
#
_cell.length_a   1.000
_cell.length_b   1.000
_cell.length_c   1.000
_cell.angle_alpha   90.00
_cell.angle_beta   90.00
_cell.angle_gamma   90.00
#
_symmetry.space_group_name_H-M   'P 1'
#
loop_
_entity.id
_entity.type
_entity.pdbx_description
1 polymer ?
#
loop_
_entity_poly.entity_id
_entity_poly.type
_entity_poly.pdbx_seq_one_letter_code
_entity_poly.pdbx_strand_id
1 'polypeptide(L)'
;MRTLYFLFLFALSAPLAAQVAINQDNSTPDPSAMLEVKSSERGLLIPRMTSAERDAIANPAAGLIIYNTQDSCFNYFTGQAWVKDCGRSLAADQKMTFSNQAGGIGSETGYGIATDFAGNVFVTGFFAGTATFGDQTVTGAGAFIVKYDASGNVLWLVTNTGTSFVYGLDVATDASGNVYVTGVFENTVTFGGQTLTSAGGQDLYVLKFDPAG
;
A
#
# COMPACT_ATOMS: atom_id res chain seq x y z
N MET A 1 -18.27 -1.88 -81.11
CA MET A 1 -18.09 -1.08 -79.87
C MET A 1 -17.07 -1.80 -79.02
N ARG A 2 -15.89 -1.21 -78.76
CA ARG A 2 -14.83 -1.81 -77.94
C ARG A 2 -14.87 -1.17 -76.55
N THR A 3 -15.17 -1.97 -75.54
CA THR A 3 -15.22 -1.54 -74.14
C THR A 3 -13.81 -1.48 -73.57
N LEU A 4 -13.40 -0.31 -73.08
CA LEU A 4 -12.08 -0.08 -72.46
C LEU A 4 -12.22 -0.20 -70.94
N TYR A 5 -11.56 -1.17 -70.32
CA TYR A 5 -11.52 -1.32 -68.86
C TYR A 5 -10.33 -0.54 -68.28
N PHE A 6 -10.61 0.43 -67.42
CA PHE A 6 -9.60 1.11 -66.61
C PHE A 6 -9.36 0.29 -65.33
N LEU A 7 -8.18 -0.32 -65.23
CA LEU A 7 -7.74 -0.99 -64.01
C LEU A 7 -7.13 0.06 -63.07
N PHE A 8 -7.85 0.44 -62.01
CA PHE A 8 -7.31 1.29 -60.94
C PHE A 8 -6.44 0.45 -60.01
N LEU A 9 -5.12 0.64 -60.08
CA LEU A 9 -4.17 0.03 -59.15
C LEU A 9 -4.16 0.86 -57.85
N PHE A 10 -4.81 0.38 -56.80
CA PHE A 10 -4.68 0.96 -55.45
C PHE A 10 -3.35 0.52 -54.84
N ALA A 11 -2.38 1.44 -54.77
CA ALA A 11 -1.15 1.21 -54.03
C ALA A 11 -1.44 1.33 -52.52
N LEU A 12 -1.56 0.18 -51.84
CA LEU A 12 -1.70 0.12 -50.39
C LEU A 12 -0.32 0.37 -49.75
N SER A 13 -0.04 1.61 -49.36
CA SER A 13 1.19 1.93 -48.61
C SER A 13 1.00 1.56 -47.14
N ALA A 14 1.48 0.39 -46.72
CA ALA A 14 1.62 0.08 -45.30
C ALA A 14 2.88 0.78 -44.76
N PRO A 15 2.82 1.53 -43.65
CA PRO A 15 4.02 2.06 -43.03
C PRO A 15 4.86 0.88 -42.50
N LEU A 16 6.03 0.65 -43.08
CA LEU A 16 7.05 -0.20 -42.49
C LEU A 16 7.63 0.54 -41.29
N ALA A 17 7.18 0.21 -40.08
CA ALA A 17 7.92 0.58 -38.87
C ALA A 17 9.19 -0.29 -38.84
N ALA A 18 10.34 0.31 -39.13
CA ALA A 18 11.61 -0.39 -38.98
C ALA A 18 11.96 -0.49 -37.50
N GLN A 19 11.82 -1.68 -36.92
CA GLN A 19 12.34 -1.98 -35.58
C GLN A 19 13.87 -1.96 -35.64
N VAL A 20 14.50 -1.45 -34.57
CA VAL A 20 15.96 -1.42 -34.46
C VAL A 20 16.41 -2.55 -33.54
N ALA A 21 17.33 -3.38 -34.01
CA ALA A 21 18.01 -4.38 -33.20
C ALA A 21 19.50 -4.07 -33.10
N ILE A 22 20.05 -4.16 -31.89
CA ILE A 22 21.48 -4.13 -31.60
C ILE A 22 21.83 -5.46 -30.94
N ASN A 23 22.29 -6.42 -31.73
CA ASN A 23 22.67 -7.76 -31.28
C ASN A 23 23.81 -8.33 -32.15
N GLN A 24 24.39 -9.45 -31.71
CA GLN A 24 25.49 -10.13 -32.43
C GLN A 24 25.02 -11.40 -33.15
N ASP A 25 23.79 -11.85 -32.89
CA ASP A 25 23.22 -13.10 -33.40
C ASP A 25 22.28 -12.88 -34.60
N ASN A 26 22.11 -11.63 -35.05
CA ASN A 26 21.18 -11.21 -36.09
C ASN A 26 19.72 -11.65 -35.81
N SER A 27 19.36 -11.85 -34.54
CA SER A 27 17.97 -12.16 -34.19
C SER A 27 17.05 -10.99 -34.53
N THR A 28 15.83 -11.29 -35.00
CA THR A 28 14.81 -10.26 -35.21
C THR A 28 14.39 -9.70 -33.85
N PRO A 29 14.25 -8.37 -33.71
CA PRO A 29 13.75 -7.77 -32.49
C PRO A 29 12.31 -8.23 -32.21
N ASP A 30 11.92 -8.25 -30.94
CA ASP A 30 10.56 -8.58 -30.52
C ASP A 30 9.53 -7.66 -31.20
N PRO A 31 8.39 -8.17 -31.70
CA PRO A 31 7.37 -7.36 -32.38
C PRO A 31 6.84 -6.16 -31.58
N SER A 32 6.97 -6.17 -30.24
CA SER A 32 6.56 -5.08 -29.37
C SER A 32 7.64 -4.01 -29.15
N ALA A 33 8.89 -4.30 -29.51
CA ALA A 33 10.02 -3.40 -29.29
C ALA A 33 10.23 -2.44 -30.48
N MET A 34 10.40 -1.15 -30.19
CA MET A 34 10.92 -0.19 -31.17
C MET A 34 12.46 -0.27 -31.27
N LEU A 35 13.12 -0.55 -30.14
CA LEU A 35 14.56 -0.80 -30.02
C LEU A 35 14.78 -2.00 -29.10
N GLU A 36 15.52 -3.01 -29.58
CA GLU A 36 15.99 -4.12 -28.76
C GLU A 36 17.53 -4.15 -28.72
N VAL A 37 18.09 -4.24 -27.52
CA VAL A 37 19.52 -4.47 -27.31
C VAL A 37 19.66 -5.85 -26.66
N LYS A 38 20.18 -6.83 -27.42
CA LYS A 38 20.32 -8.21 -26.96
C LYS A 38 21.78 -8.62 -26.93
N SER A 39 22.25 -8.99 -25.74
CA SER A 39 23.63 -9.38 -25.50
C SER A 39 23.73 -10.15 -24.18
N SER A 40 24.57 -11.19 -24.15
CA SER A 40 24.89 -11.96 -22.93
C SER A 40 26.21 -11.54 -22.28
N GLU A 41 27.00 -10.68 -22.92
CA GLU A 41 28.37 -10.34 -22.52
C GLU A 41 28.61 -8.83 -22.30
N ARG A 42 27.68 -8.00 -22.78
CA ARG A 42 27.75 -6.53 -22.79
C ARG A 42 26.39 -5.93 -22.46
N GLY A 43 26.39 -4.73 -21.87
CA GLY A 43 25.18 -3.95 -21.59
C GLY A 43 25.05 -2.69 -22.45
N LEU A 44 24.00 -1.92 -22.20
CA LEU A 44 23.80 -0.59 -22.77
C LEU A 44 24.49 0.45 -21.88
N LEU A 45 25.42 1.23 -22.45
CA LEU A 45 25.99 2.40 -21.80
C LEU A 45 25.17 3.63 -22.19
N ILE A 46 24.25 4.04 -21.31
CA ILE A 46 23.45 5.26 -21.48
C ILE A 46 24.29 6.52 -21.19
N PRO A 47 23.84 7.74 -21.55
CA PRO A 47 24.56 8.97 -21.24
C PRO A 47 24.89 9.07 -19.76
N ARG A 48 26.16 9.39 -19.46
CA ARG A 48 26.67 9.52 -18.10
C ARG A 48 27.13 10.94 -17.86
N MET A 49 26.77 11.49 -16.71
CA MET A 49 27.06 12.88 -16.38
C MET A 49 26.94 13.13 -14.88
N THR A 50 27.51 14.22 -14.40
CA THR A 50 27.32 14.76 -13.05
C THR A 50 25.94 15.41 -12.90
N SER A 51 25.56 15.76 -11.67
CA SER A 51 24.31 16.49 -11.42
C SER A 51 24.31 17.87 -12.08
N ALA A 52 25.45 18.57 -12.04
CA ALA A 52 25.58 19.89 -12.67
C ALA A 52 25.41 19.81 -14.19
N GLU A 53 26.00 18.81 -14.84
CA GLU A 53 25.85 18.59 -16.28
C GLU A 53 24.41 18.15 -16.65
N ARG A 54 23.78 17.31 -15.83
CA ARG A 54 22.36 16.94 -15.98
C ARG A 54 21.45 18.16 -15.89
N ASP A 55 21.67 19.01 -14.91
CA ASP A 55 20.84 20.21 -14.66
C ASP A 55 21.09 21.30 -15.71
N ALA A 56 22.21 21.24 -16.42
CA ALA A 56 22.50 22.09 -17.57
C ALA A 56 21.80 21.64 -18.88
N ILE A 57 21.14 20.48 -18.91
CA ILE A 57 20.35 20.06 -20.07
C ILE A 57 19.15 21.00 -20.20
N ALA A 58 19.15 21.84 -21.23
CA ALA A 58 18.03 22.73 -21.53
C ALA A 58 16.85 21.93 -22.11
N ASN A 59 15.65 22.15 -21.54
CA ASN A 59 14.39 21.54 -21.99
C ASN A 59 14.46 20.01 -22.16
N PRO A 60 14.82 19.23 -21.11
CA PRO A 60 14.92 17.79 -21.23
C PRO A 60 13.56 17.18 -21.57
N ALA A 61 13.55 16.16 -22.43
CA ALA A 61 12.34 15.45 -22.79
C ALA A 61 11.83 14.63 -21.59
N ALA A 62 10.50 14.55 -21.42
CA ALA A 62 9.90 13.62 -20.47
C ALA A 62 10.30 12.18 -20.84
N GLY A 63 10.77 11.42 -19.85
CA GLY A 63 11.32 10.08 -20.04
C GLY A 63 12.80 10.04 -20.43
N LEU A 64 13.52 11.16 -20.50
CA LEU A 64 14.97 11.15 -20.69
C LEU A 64 15.65 10.46 -19.50
N ILE A 65 16.43 9.40 -19.75
CA ILE A 65 17.16 8.62 -18.74
C ILE A 65 18.66 8.85 -18.91
N ILE A 66 19.34 9.12 -17.80
CA ILE A 66 20.81 9.22 -17.72
C ILE A 66 21.33 8.44 -16.52
N TYR A 67 22.60 8.08 -16.52
CA TYR A 67 23.28 7.56 -15.34
C TYR A 67 24.07 8.70 -14.69
N ASN A 68 23.66 9.13 -13.50
CA ASN A 68 24.34 10.18 -12.78
C ASN A 68 25.54 9.59 -12.02
N THR A 69 26.74 10.05 -12.36
CA THR A 69 28.00 9.54 -11.81
C THR A 69 28.25 9.99 -10.38
N GLN A 70 27.60 11.06 -9.91
CA GLN A 70 27.66 11.50 -8.52
C GLN A 70 26.66 10.75 -7.64
N ASP A 71 25.43 10.58 -8.12
CA ASP A 71 24.40 9.80 -7.42
C ASP A 71 24.68 8.28 -7.51
N SER A 72 25.59 7.87 -8.40
CA SER A 72 25.87 6.47 -8.75
C SER A 72 24.64 5.69 -9.19
N CYS A 73 23.67 6.37 -9.81
CA CYS A 73 22.39 5.76 -10.16
C CYS A 73 21.68 6.39 -11.36
N PHE A 74 20.56 5.78 -11.78
CA PHE A 74 19.74 6.32 -12.86
C PHE A 74 18.99 7.57 -12.40
N ASN A 75 18.99 8.60 -13.24
CA ASN A 75 18.06 9.71 -13.13
C ASN A 75 17.17 9.74 -14.37
N TYR A 76 15.89 10.06 -14.18
CA TYR A 76 14.97 10.29 -15.28
C TYR A 76 14.20 11.59 -15.13
N PHE A 77 13.90 12.25 -16.24
CA PHE A 77 13.11 13.49 -16.23
C PHE A 77 11.63 13.19 -16.41
N THR A 78 10.77 13.72 -15.54
CA THR A 78 9.31 13.46 -15.60
C THR A 78 8.56 14.36 -16.57
N GLY A 79 9.23 15.34 -17.16
CA GLY A 79 8.58 16.49 -17.82
C GLY A 79 8.50 17.71 -16.90
N GLN A 80 8.70 17.54 -15.59
CA GLN A 80 8.67 18.63 -14.60
C GLN A 80 9.94 18.69 -13.77
N ALA A 81 10.48 17.55 -13.36
CA ALA A 81 11.66 17.48 -12.50
C ALA A 81 12.49 16.22 -12.78
N TRP A 82 13.75 16.25 -12.36
CA TRP A 82 14.60 15.07 -12.31
C TRP A 82 14.28 14.21 -11.08
N VAL A 83 14.00 12.94 -11.31
CA VAL A 83 13.82 11.92 -10.27
C VAL A 83 15.01 10.98 -10.27
N LYS A 84 15.44 10.56 -9.08
CA LYS A 84 16.52 9.60 -8.89
C LYS A 84 15.95 8.22 -8.62
N ASP A 85 16.41 7.22 -9.35
CA ASP A 85 16.16 5.80 -9.10
C ASP A 85 17.48 5.13 -8.71
N CYS A 86 17.81 5.21 -7.43
CA CYS A 86 19.04 4.64 -6.88
C CYS A 86 18.91 3.20 -6.39
N GLY A 87 17.90 2.49 -6.87
CA GLY A 87 17.53 1.18 -6.36
C GLY A 87 16.86 1.33 -5.00
N ARG A 88 15.57 1.03 -4.94
CA ARG A 88 14.97 0.62 -3.66
C ARG A 88 15.58 -0.73 -3.34
N SER A 89 16.58 -0.76 -2.48
CA SER A 89 16.98 -2.02 -1.86
C SER A 89 15.73 -2.56 -1.16
N LEU A 90 15.34 -3.81 -1.49
CA LEU A 90 14.29 -4.52 -0.75
C LEU A 90 14.56 -4.52 0.77
N ALA A 91 15.82 -4.33 1.19
CA ALA A 91 16.18 -4.18 2.60
C ALA A 91 15.65 -2.88 3.25
N ALA A 92 15.36 -1.83 2.47
CA ALA A 92 14.69 -0.62 2.97
C ALA A 92 13.17 -0.82 3.10
N ASP A 93 12.59 -1.71 2.28
CA ASP A 93 11.15 -2.05 2.31
C ASP A 93 10.84 -3.20 3.29
N GLN A 94 11.85 -3.88 3.84
CA GLN A 94 11.72 -4.96 4.83
C GLN A 94 12.03 -4.50 6.28
N LYS A 95 11.93 -3.21 6.56
CA LYS A 95 12.14 -2.68 7.92
C LYS A 95 10.81 -2.58 8.65
N MET A 96 10.69 -3.24 9.80
CA MET A 96 9.62 -2.96 10.77
C MET A 96 9.66 -1.48 11.13
N THR A 97 8.60 -0.74 10.77
CA THR A 97 8.51 0.71 10.97
C THR A 97 8.14 1.07 12.40
N PHE A 98 7.29 0.25 13.03
CA PHE A 98 7.00 0.29 14.47
C PHE A 98 6.60 -1.09 14.99
N SER A 99 6.70 -1.27 16.30
CA SER A 99 6.07 -2.35 17.04
C SER A 99 5.41 -1.80 18.29
N ASN A 100 4.21 -2.30 18.60
CA ASN A 100 3.50 -1.98 19.83
C ASN A 100 3.16 -3.27 20.56
N GLN A 101 3.25 -3.21 21.88
CA GLN A 101 2.70 -4.20 22.78
C GLN A 101 1.66 -3.52 23.64
N ALA A 102 0.54 -4.21 23.88
CA ALA A 102 -0.44 -3.81 24.86
C ALA A 102 -0.86 -5.00 25.71
N GLY A 103 -1.08 -4.76 27.00
CA GLY A 103 -1.51 -5.79 27.94
C GLY A 103 -0.95 -5.62 29.34
N GLY A 104 -1.02 -6.68 30.14
CA GLY A 104 -0.55 -6.70 31.51
C GLY A 104 -0.29 -8.11 32.01
N ILE A 105 -0.62 -8.39 33.27
CA ILE A 105 -0.40 -9.71 33.89
C ILE A 105 -1.51 -10.72 33.56
N GLY A 106 -2.60 -10.27 32.95
CA GLY A 106 -3.72 -11.12 32.59
C GLY A 106 -3.58 -11.70 31.19
N SER A 107 -4.70 -12.14 30.63
CA SER A 107 -4.74 -12.68 29.28
C SER A 107 -5.12 -11.58 28.31
N GLU A 108 -4.25 -11.30 27.36
CA GLU A 108 -4.53 -10.40 26.24
C GLU A 108 -4.37 -11.14 24.91
N THR A 109 -5.33 -10.96 24.01
CA THR A 109 -5.29 -11.58 22.69
C THR A 109 -5.92 -10.64 21.68
N GLY A 110 -5.15 -10.27 20.65
CA GLY A 110 -5.67 -9.58 19.48
C GLY A 110 -6.28 -10.59 18.51
N TYR A 111 -7.50 -10.34 18.05
CA TYR A 111 -8.21 -11.23 17.13
C TYR A 111 -8.36 -10.63 15.73
N GLY A 112 -8.68 -9.34 15.64
CA GLY A 112 -8.89 -8.64 14.37
C GLY A 112 -7.97 -7.44 14.20
N ILE A 113 -7.59 -7.15 12.96
CA ILE A 113 -6.80 -5.98 12.58
C ILE A 113 -7.28 -5.40 11.24
N ALA A 114 -7.36 -4.08 11.15
CA ALA A 114 -7.63 -3.36 9.91
C ALA A 114 -6.81 -2.07 9.83
N THR A 115 -6.76 -1.48 8.65
CA THR A 115 -6.15 -0.16 8.42
C THR A 115 -7.08 0.76 7.67
N ASP A 116 -6.92 2.08 7.82
CA ASP A 116 -7.59 3.06 6.96
C ASP A 116 -6.64 3.63 5.89
N PHE A 117 -7.17 4.47 5.00
CA PHE A 117 -6.39 5.12 3.94
C PHE A 117 -5.36 6.14 4.45
N ALA A 118 -5.46 6.57 5.71
CA ALA A 118 -4.46 7.43 6.34
C ALA A 118 -3.31 6.62 6.97
N GLY A 119 -3.39 5.28 6.91
CA GLY A 119 -2.40 4.38 7.49
C GLY A 119 -2.57 4.17 9.00
N ASN A 120 -3.69 4.58 9.59
CA ASN A 120 -4.00 4.23 10.98
C ASN A 120 -4.32 2.74 11.07
N VAL A 121 -3.98 2.14 12.21
CA VAL A 121 -4.17 0.70 12.48
C VAL A 121 -5.21 0.52 13.57
N PHE A 122 -6.17 -0.36 13.35
CA PHE A 122 -7.23 -0.68 14.31
C PHE A 122 -7.05 -2.14 14.73
N VAL A 123 -7.06 -2.41 16.03
CA VAL A 123 -6.97 -3.76 16.57
C VAL A 123 -8.13 -3.98 17.53
N THR A 124 -8.76 -5.15 17.44
CA THR A 124 -9.76 -5.59 18.41
C THR A 124 -9.38 -6.94 19.01
N GLY A 125 -9.83 -7.19 20.23
CA GLY A 125 -9.44 -8.37 20.96
C GLY A 125 -10.13 -8.53 22.31
N PHE A 126 -9.50 -9.32 23.17
CA PHE A 126 -9.87 -9.50 24.58
C PHE A 126 -8.70 -9.11 25.48
N PHE A 127 -9.02 -8.54 26.65
CA PHE A 127 -8.08 -8.32 27.74
C PHE A 127 -8.68 -8.76 29.08
N ALA A 128 -7.84 -9.04 30.06
CA ALA A 128 -8.26 -9.32 31.43
C ALA A 128 -7.28 -8.74 32.46
N GLY A 129 -7.81 -8.23 33.57
CA GLY A 129 -7.02 -7.56 34.60
C GLY A 129 -6.68 -6.13 34.20
N THR A 130 -5.49 -5.66 34.60
CA THR A 130 -4.98 -4.34 34.21
C THR A 130 -4.17 -4.48 32.94
N ALA A 131 -4.55 -3.74 31.89
CA ALA A 131 -3.86 -3.71 30.61
C ALA A 131 -3.51 -2.27 30.22
N THR A 132 -2.32 -2.08 29.67
CA THR A 132 -1.84 -0.78 29.19
C THR A 132 -1.68 -0.81 27.67
N PHE A 133 -2.23 0.20 26.99
CA PHE A 133 -2.16 0.44 25.55
C PHE A 133 -1.53 1.83 25.35
N GLY A 134 -0.25 1.90 24.97
CA GLY A 134 0.46 3.18 24.93
C GLY A 134 0.52 3.83 26.32
N ASP A 135 -0.02 5.04 26.45
CA ASP A 135 -0.16 5.77 27.72
C ASP A 135 -1.51 5.54 28.43
N GLN A 136 -2.42 4.77 27.82
CA GLN A 136 -3.75 4.52 28.35
C GLN A 136 -3.77 3.20 29.13
N THR A 137 -4.25 3.23 30.37
CA THR A 137 -4.35 2.03 31.23
C THR A 137 -5.79 1.79 31.61
N VAL A 138 -6.24 0.55 31.40
CA VAL A 138 -7.60 0.09 31.71
C VAL A 138 -7.56 -1.09 32.66
N THR A 139 -8.60 -1.25 33.48
CA THR A 139 -8.75 -2.39 34.37
C THR A 139 -10.14 -2.99 34.17
N GLY A 140 -10.21 -4.30 34.00
CA GLY A 140 -11.46 -5.01 33.75
C GLY A 140 -11.22 -6.31 33.02
N ALA A 141 -12.26 -6.84 32.39
CA ALA A 141 -12.11 -7.93 31.43
C ALA A 141 -13.17 -7.78 30.34
N GLY A 142 -12.80 -8.09 29.11
CA GLY A 142 -13.70 -8.04 27.98
C GLY A 142 -13.02 -7.53 26.72
N ALA A 143 -13.82 -6.96 25.82
CA ALA A 143 -13.36 -6.53 24.51
C ALA A 143 -12.64 -5.18 24.57
N PHE A 144 -11.59 -5.04 23.76
CA PHE A 144 -10.99 -3.76 23.44
C PHE A 144 -11.08 -3.48 21.94
N ILE A 145 -11.13 -2.19 21.59
CA ILE A 145 -10.93 -1.65 20.26
C ILE A 145 -9.93 -0.51 20.42
N VAL A 146 -8.78 -0.61 19.76
CA VAL A 146 -7.73 0.42 19.84
C VAL A 146 -7.36 0.90 18.45
N LYS A 147 -7.17 2.21 18.31
CA LYS A 147 -6.64 2.84 17.11
C LYS A 147 -5.23 3.36 17.37
N TYR A 148 -4.32 3.04 16.46
CA TYR A 148 -2.97 3.58 16.38
C TYR A 148 -2.82 4.48 15.16
N ASP A 149 -2.01 5.52 15.24
CA ASP A 149 -1.57 6.26 14.05
C ASP A 149 -0.55 5.45 13.23
N ALA A 150 -0.17 5.97 12.05
CA ALA A 150 0.80 5.33 11.17
C ALA A 150 2.22 5.20 11.76
N SER A 151 2.50 5.89 12.87
CA SER A 151 3.75 5.81 13.63
C SER A 151 3.66 4.88 14.85
N GLY A 152 2.47 4.32 15.12
CA GLY A 152 2.21 3.44 16.24
C GLY A 152 1.74 4.14 17.52
N ASN A 153 1.41 5.42 17.54
CA ASN A 153 0.89 6.06 18.75
C ASN A 153 -0.60 5.76 18.93
N VAL A 154 -1.06 5.49 20.16
CA VAL A 154 -2.49 5.29 20.45
C VAL A 154 -3.25 6.60 20.28
N LEU A 155 -4.25 6.59 19.39
CA LEU A 155 -5.15 7.72 19.16
C LEU A 155 -6.38 7.64 20.05
N TRP A 156 -6.96 6.45 20.19
CA TRP A 156 -8.06 6.19 21.12
C TRP A 156 -8.16 4.71 21.46
N LEU A 157 -8.82 4.43 22.59
CA LEU A 157 -9.13 3.10 23.11
C LEU A 157 -10.58 3.09 23.59
N VAL A 158 -11.34 2.10 23.13
CA VAL A 158 -12.69 1.80 23.62
C VAL A 158 -12.68 0.42 24.23
N THR A 159 -13.18 0.30 25.45
CA THR A 159 -13.43 -0.97 26.13
C THR A 159 -14.90 -1.08 26.54
N ASN A 160 -15.35 -2.29 26.84
CA ASN A 160 -16.65 -2.47 27.45
C ASN A 160 -16.66 -2.15 28.95
N THR A 161 -17.84 -1.78 29.43
CA THR A 161 -18.21 -1.89 30.85
C THR A 161 -19.37 -2.87 31.00
N GLY A 162 -19.59 -3.38 32.21
CA GLY A 162 -20.59 -4.42 32.48
C GLY A 162 -19.94 -5.79 32.67
N THR A 163 -20.41 -6.79 31.94
CA THR A 163 -19.92 -8.17 32.10
C THR A 163 -18.54 -8.40 31.48
N SER A 164 -17.89 -9.48 31.92
CA SER A 164 -16.53 -9.83 31.52
C SER A 164 -16.44 -10.77 30.32
N PHE A 165 -17.53 -11.43 29.93
CA PHE A 165 -17.57 -12.35 28.81
C PHE A 165 -17.94 -11.60 27.52
N VAL A 166 -16.96 -10.86 26.99
CA VAL A 166 -17.12 -9.98 25.85
C VAL A 166 -15.86 -10.05 25.00
N TYR A 167 -15.97 -10.34 23.70
CA TYR A 167 -14.84 -10.50 22.80
C TYR A 167 -15.07 -9.73 21.52
N GLY A 168 -14.10 -8.89 21.13
CA GLY A 168 -14.01 -8.37 19.77
C GLY A 168 -13.31 -9.39 18.88
N LEU A 169 -13.94 -9.81 17.79
CA LEU A 169 -13.46 -10.91 16.95
C LEU A 169 -12.87 -10.44 15.63
N ASP A 170 -13.42 -9.37 15.04
CA ASP A 170 -12.91 -8.80 13.80
C ASP A 170 -13.21 -7.30 13.70
N VAL A 171 -12.42 -6.59 12.90
CA VAL A 171 -12.56 -5.16 12.64
C VAL A 171 -12.36 -4.86 11.16
N ALA A 172 -13.18 -3.95 10.62
CA ALA A 172 -13.06 -3.43 9.27
C ALA A 172 -13.25 -1.91 9.25
N THR A 173 -12.76 -1.26 8.20
CA THR A 173 -12.86 0.19 8.01
C THR A 173 -13.52 0.50 6.66
N ASP A 174 -14.19 1.65 6.56
CA ASP A 174 -14.65 2.18 5.28
C ASP A 174 -13.78 3.33 4.77
N ALA A 175 -14.07 3.82 3.56
CA ALA A 175 -13.32 4.91 2.94
C ALA A 175 -13.47 6.26 3.65
N SER A 176 -14.46 6.40 4.54
CA SER A 176 -14.62 7.58 5.39
C SER A 176 -13.89 7.44 6.73
N GLY A 177 -13.21 6.31 6.97
CA GLY A 177 -12.51 6.01 8.21
C GLY A 177 -13.42 5.56 9.35
N ASN A 178 -14.70 5.25 9.08
CA ASN A 178 -15.53 4.62 10.11
C ASN A 178 -15.03 3.20 10.39
N VAL A 179 -15.22 2.74 11.62
CA VAL A 179 -14.74 1.44 12.09
C VAL A 179 -15.94 0.55 12.40
N TYR A 180 -15.91 -0.68 11.93
CA TYR A 180 -16.95 -1.67 12.13
C TYR A 180 -16.33 -2.85 12.87
N VAL A 181 -16.91 -3.22 14.01
CA VAL A 181 -16.39 -4.29 14.87
C VAL A 181 -17.45 -5.34 15.06
N THR A 182 -17.08 -6.59 14.89
CA THR A 182 -17.94 -7.73 15.24
C THR A 182 -17.39 -8.46 16.44
N GLY A 183 -18.27 -9.08 17.20
CA GLY A 183 -17.87 -9.79 18.39
C GLY A 183 -19.02 -10.54 19.03
N VAL A 184 -18.75 -11.05 20.22
CA VAL A 184 -19.69 -11.83 21.01
C VAL A 184 -19.71 -11.35 22.45
N PHE A 185 -20.87 -11.42 23.09
CA PHE A 185 -21.07 -10.99 24.46
C PHE A 185 -22.15 -11.82 25.17
N GLU A 186 -22.13 -11.82 26.51
CA GLU A 186 -23.19 -12.39 27.34
C GLU A 186 -23.65 -11.38 28.41
N ASN A 187 -24.93 -11.41 28.76
CA ASN A 187 -25.62 -10.51 29.69
C ASN A 187 -25.67 -9.06 29.16
N THR A 188 -25.40 -8.07 30.02
CA THR A 188 -25.46 -6.65 29.65
C THR A 188 -24.07 -6.03 29.55
N VAL A 189 -23.81 -5.38 28.42
CA VAL A 189 -22.54 -4.74 28.09
C VAL A 189 -22.78 -3.32 27.59
N THR A 190 -21.85 -2.40 27.86
CA THR A 190 -21.89 -1.04 27.31
C THR A 190 -20.58 -0.68 26.63
N PHE A 191 -20.66 -0.17 25.40
CA PHE A 191 -19.54 0.35 24.60
C PHE A 191 -19.81 1.80 24.22
N GLY A 192 -18.89 2.72 24.49
CA GLY A 192 -19.03 4.13 24.06
C GLY A 192 -20.36 4.79 24.47
N GLY A 193 -20.95 4.36 25.59
CA GLY A 193 -22.26 4.84 26.07
C GLY A 193 -23.49 4.08 25.54
N GLN A 194 -23.32 3.15 24.59
CA GLN A 194 -24.40 2.32 24.05
C GLN A 194 -24.49 0.98 24.78
N THR A 195 -25.64 0.68 25.37
CA THR A 195 -25.89 -0.57 26.12
C THR A 195 -26.58 -1.63 25.25
N LEU A 196 -26.07 -2.86 25.31
CA LEU A 196 -26.63 -4.05 24.69
C LEU A 196 -26.93 -5.09 25.77
N THR A 197 -27.99 -5.87 25.60
CA THR A 197 -28.37 -6.98 26.49
C THR A 197 -28.62 -8.23 25.65
N SER A 198 -27.97 -9.35 26.00
CA SER A 198 -28.16 -10.62 25.30
C SER A 198 -29.52 -11.24 25.63
N ALA A 199 -30.05 -12.05 24.71
CA ALA A 199 -31.31 -12.78 24.85
C ALA A 199 -31.19 -14.06 25.71
N GLY A 200 -30.11 -14.20 26.49
CA GLY A 200 -29.78 -15.39 27.27
C GLY A 200 -28.27 -15.62 27.28
N GLY A 201 -27.82 -16.66 26.58
CA GLY A 201 -26.39 -16.98 26.42
C GLY A 201 -25.63 -15.97 25.57
N GLN A 202 -24.61 -16.48 24.86
CA GLN A 202 -23.78 -15.65 24.00
C GLN A 202 -24.55 -15.16 22.76
N ASP A 203 -24.62 -13.84 22.58
CA ASP A 203 -25.13 -13.20 21.37
C ASP A 203 -23.98 -12.52 20.62
N LEU A 204 -24.20 -12.29 19.32
CA LEU A 204 -23.30 -11.46 18.52
C LEU A 204 -23.59 -9.98 18.74
N TYR A 205 -22.57 -9.15 18.59
CA TYR A 205 -22.74 -7.70 18.43
C TYR A 205 -22.05 -7.20 17.16
N VAL A 206 -22.57 -6.09 16.65
CA VAL A 206 -21.91 -5.28 15.61
C VAL A 206 -21.89 -3.84 16.10
N LEU A 207 -20.71 -3.22 16.11
CA LEU A 207 -20.53 -1.82 16.46
C LEU A 207 -20.05 -1.05 15.24
N LYS A 208 -20.45 0.22 15.15
CA LYS A 208 -19.89 1.20 14.22
C LYS A 208 -19.39 2.39 15.03
N PHE A 209 -18.13 2.74 14.88
CA PHE A 209 -17.53 3.96 15.40
C PHE A 209 -17.23 4.91 14.25
N ASP A 210 -17.31 6.21 14.52
CA ASP A 210 -16.78 7.20 13.59
C ASP A 210 -15.23 7.24 13.69
N PRO A 211 -14.52 8.01 12.85
CA PRO A 211 -13.05 8.05 12.88
C PRO A 211 -12.45 8.52 14.22
N ALA A 212 -13.22 9.25 15.03
CA ALA A 212 -12.82 9.82 16.32
C ALA A 212 -13.05 8.86 17.50
N GLY A 213 -13.87 7.82 17.32
CA GLY A 213 -14.15 6.80 18.33
C GLY A 213 -15.50 7.02 19.01
#